data_AF-A0A1V8SAV2-F1
#
_entry.id   AF-A0A1V8SAV2-F1
#
_cell.length_a   1.000
_cell.length_b   1.000
_cell.length_c   1.000
_cell.angle_alpha   90.00
_cell.angle_beta   90.00
_cell.angle_gamma   90.00
#
_symmetry.space_group_name_H-M   'P 1'
#
loop_
_entity.id
_entity.type
_entity.pdbx_description
1 polymer ?
#
loop_
_entity_poly.entity_id
_entity_poly.type
_entity_poly.pdbx_seq_one_letter_code
_entity_poly.pdbx_strand_id
1 'polypeptide(L)'
;MHGLTTAAALVATAGYVLAAPSALVPRKTFQVSQIAKGKVFINGPTQVVKTHQKYAKLGATVPSDAAAAAAAVQSGSVAANPEQYDESYLCPVSVGGQTLNLDFDTGSADLWVFSTVTPSSESTGHARYNPATSGTLKSGYKWDISYGDGSGASGTVYADKVVVGGVTATSQAVEAATSVSAQFTQDTDNDGLLGLAFSSINTVTPQQQTTFFDTVKPTLAKPLFAVDLKKGTAGSYQFGYIDSSKYTGSITYTSVSTANGFWQFTAGGYSVGTSTTTSGSISGASIADTGTTLLYLPDAVVKAYYAKVSGAKYDSTQGGYTFPSSSTLPNFNVNIGGTVFTVPGSYIKFAPVSSTTYFGGIQSSAGIGFNIFGDIFLKAVYAIFDESQSTPRLGFAKQS
;
A
#
# COMPACT_ATOMS: atom_id res chain seq x y z
N MET A 1 -44.43 -0.28 -90.51
CA MET A 1 -44.98 0.76 -89.62
C MET A 1 -44.89 0.25 -88.18
N HIS A 2 -44.59 1.15 -87.25
CA HIS A 2 -44.10 0.91 -85.90
C HIS A 2 -45.05 0.11 -85.01
N GLY A 3 -44.49 -0.62 -84.04
CA GLY A 3 -45.24 -1.22 -82.93
C GLY A 3 -44.31 -1.82 -81.88
N LEU A 4 -43.78 -0.97 -81.00
CA LEU A 4 -43.06 -1.37 -79.78
C LEU A 4 -43.92 -2.30 -78.93
N THR A 5 -43.33 -3.38 -78.42
CA THR A 5 -43.79 -4.03 -77.19
C THR A 5 -42.63 -4.16 -76.22
N THR A 6 -42.73 -3.37 -75.16
CA THR A 6 -41.89 -3.28 -73.97
C THR A 6 -41.84 -4.60 -73.21
N ALA A 7 -40.64 -5.14 -73.01
CA ALA A 7 -40.38 -6.21 -72.04
C ALA A 7 -39.84 -5.59 -70.74
N ALA A 8 -40.67 -5.59 -69.70
CA ALA A 8 -40.25 -5.28 -68.33
C ALA A 8 -39.73 -6.57 -67.69
N ALA A 9 -38.40 -6.69 -67.54
CA ALA A 9 -37.78 -7.76 -66.77
C ALA A 9 -37.52 -7.27 -65.34
N LEU A 10 -38.30 -7.81 -64.41
CA LEU A 10 -38.16 -7.63 -62.97
C LEU A 10 -36.93 -8.42 -62.49
N VAL A 11 -35.83 -7.76 -62.14
CA VAL A 11 -34.67 -8.40 -61.51
C VAL A 11 -34.90 -8.40 -59.99
N ALA A 12 -35.38 -9.53 -59.46
CA ALA A 12 -35.39 -9.78 -58.02
C ALA A 12 -33.96 -10.16 -57.58
N THR A 13 -33.25 -9.22 -56.96
CA THR A 13 -31.98 -9.51 -56.28
C THR A 13 -32.28 -10.13 -54.91
N ALA A 14 -32.11 -11.45 -54.82
CA ALA A 14 -32.08 -12.15 -53.54
C ALA A 14 -30.76 -11.80 -52.81
N GLY A 15 -30.82 -10.84 -51.89
CA GLY A 15 -29.73 -10.55 -50.98
C GLY A 15 -29.58 -11.69 -49.97
N TYR A 16 -28.60 -12.56 -50.18
CA TYR A 16 -28.17 -13.52 -49.16
C TYR A 16 -27.43 -12.74 -48.08
N VAL A 17 -28.06 -12.55 -46.92
CA VAL A 17 -27.35 -12.16 -45.69
C VAL A 17 -26.65 -13.42 -45.17
N LEU A 18 -25.39 -13.60 -45.55
CA LEU A 18 -24.50 -14.53 -44.85
C LEU A 18 -24.14 -13.87 -43.51
N ALA A 19 -24.79 -14.31 -42.44
CA ALA A 19 -24.32 -14.05 -41.09
C ALA A 19 -22.97 -14.78 -40.92
N ALA A 20 -21.87 -14.06 -41.10
CA ALA A 20 -20.56 -14.55 -40.74
C ALA A 20 -20.54 -14.72 -39.20
N PRO A 21 -20.21 -15.90 -38.65
CA PRO A 21 -20.01 -16.02 -37.22
C PRO A 21 -18.89 -15.06 -36.82
N SER A 22 -19.18 -14.13 -35.91
CA SER A 22 -18.17 -13.28 -35.32
C SER A 22 -17.08 -14.16 -34.76
N ALA A 23 -15.85 -14.00 -35.25
CA ALA A 23 -14.69 -14.68 -34.69
C ALA A 23 -14.64 -14.36 -33.19
N LEU A 24 -14.86 -15.37 -32.35
CA LEU A 24 -14.65 -15.27 -30.92
C LEU A 24 -13.18 -14.97 -30.72
N VAL A 25 -12.84 -13.71 -30.44
CA VAL A 25 -11.51 -13.33 -29.98
C VAL A 25 -11.25 -14.17 -28.73
N PRO A 26 -10.23 -15.06 -28.72
CA PRO A 26 -9.89 -15.80 -27.53
C PRO A 26 -9.59 -14.77 -26.44
N ARG A 27 -10.33 -14.82 -25.33
CA ARG A 27 -10.04 -13.99 -24.17
C ARG A 27 -8.57 -14.15 -23.84
N LYS A 28 -7.84 -13.03 -23.74
CA LYS A 28 -6.45 -13.01 -23.28
C LYS A 28 -6.39 -13.87 -22.03
N THR A 29 -5.50 -14.86 -22.03
CA THR A 29 -5.17 -15.66 -20.86
C THR A 29 -4.89 -14.70 -19.70
N PHE A 30 -5.74 -14.71 -18.68
CA PHE A 30 -5.45 -14.03 -17.43
C PHE A 30 -4.54 -14.95 -16.64
N GLN A 31 -3.39 -14.43 -16.22
CA GLN A 31 -2.48 -15.15 -15.35
C GLN A 31 -2.86 -14.75 -13.92
N VAL A 32 -3.47 -15.66 -13.17
CA VAL A 32 -3.51 -15.51 -11.72
C VAL A 32 -2.11 -15.81 -11.24
N SER A 33 -1.36 -14.77 -10.88
CA SER A 33 -0.15 -14.95 -10.09
C SER A 33 -0.57 -15.53 -8.74
N GLN A 34 -0.59 -16.86 -8.65
CA GLN A 34 -0.79 -17.54 -7.39
C GLN A 34 0.43 -17.20 -6.53
N ILE A 35 0.26 -16.31 -5.56
CA ILE A 35 1.29 -16.07 -4.56
C ILE A 35 1.56 -17.42 -3.92
N ALA A 36 2.82 -17.87 -4.03
CA ALA A 36 3.26 -19.06 -3.31
C ALA A 36 2.88 -18.85 -1.85
N LYS A 37 2.04 -19.73 -1.31
CA LYS A 37 1.66 -19.73 0.09
C LYS A 37 2.96 -19.69 0.88
N GLY A 38 3.33 -18.53 1.41
CA GLY A 38 4.53 -18.36 2.24
C GLY A 38 4.52 -19.45 3.28
N LYS A 39 5.69 -19.93 3.72
CA LYS A 39 5.77 -20.97 4.76
C LYS A 39 4.92 -20.51 5.94
N VAL A 40 3.69 -21.03 6.03
CA VAL A 40 2.75 -20.65 7.07
C VAL A 40 3.43 -21.05 8.36
N PHE A 41 3.69 -20.09 9.24
CA PHE A 41 4.23 -20.38 10.55
C PHE A 41 3.30 -21.41 11.21
N ILE A 42 3.80 -22.64 11.38
CA ILE A 42 3.00 -23.71 11.97
C ILE A 42 2.99 -23.46 13.47
N ASN A 43 1.93 -22.80 13.95
CA ASN A 43 1.71 -22.60 15.38
C ASN A 43 1.53 -23.98 16.06
N GLY A 44 2.55 -24.41 16.81
CA GLY A 44 2.58 -25.68 17.54
C GLY A 44 1.36 -25.84 18.47
N PRO A 45 1.05 -24.87 19.33
CA PRO A 45 -0.19 -24.86 20.10
C PRO A 45 -1.46 -25.06 19.26
N THR A 46 -1.58 -24.42 18.09
CA THR A 46 -2.73 -24.66 17.18
C THR A 46 -2.81 -26.12 16.70
N GLN A 47 -1.67 -26.79 16.48
CA GLN A 47 -1.66 -28.23 16.13
C GLN A 47 -2.04 -29.11 17.32
N VAL A 48 -1.64 -28.73 18.54
CA VAL A 48 -2.07 -29.41 19.78
C VAL A 48 -3.59 -29.30 19.93
N VAL A 49 -4.17 -28.11 19.75
CA VAL A 49 -5.63 -27.90 19.79
C VAL A 49 -6.35 -28.74 18.75
N LYS A 50 -5.90 -28.71 17.47
CA LYS A 50 -6.48 -29.51 16.39
C LYS A 50 -6.45 -31.02 16.69
N THR A 51 -5.37 -31.50 17.28
CA THR A 51 -5.21 -32.91 17.64
C THR A 51 -6.22 -33.31 18.72
N HIS A 52 -6.36 -32.52 19.78
CA HIS A 52 -7.33 -32.80 20.85
C HIS A 52 -8.78 -32.71 20.36
N GLN A 53 -9.10 -31.73 19.50
CA GLN A 53 -10.43 -31.62 18.87
C GLN A 53 -10.76 -32.82 17.97
N LYS A 54 -9.77 -33.34 17.23
CA LYS A 54 -9.93 -34.56 16.39
C LYS A 54 -10.35 -35.78 17.23
N TYR A 55 -9.84 -35.89 18.46
CA TYR A 55 -10.14 -37.01 19.36
C TYR A 55 -11.18 -36.67 20.44
N ALA A 56 -11.89 -35.54 20.33
CA ALA A 56 -12.89 -35.11 21.31
C ALA A 56 -14.02 -36.13 21.51
N LYS A 57 -14.40 -36.86 20.46
CA LYS A 57 -15.39 -37.96 20.53
C LYS A 57 -14.92 -39.17 21.35
N LEU A 58 -13.63 -39.26 21.65
CA LEU A 58 -13.02 -40.30 22.50
C LEU A 58 -12.71 -39.77 23.92
N GLY A 59 -13.21 -38.60 24.29
CA GLY A 59 -13.02 -38.00 25.61
C GLY A 59 -11.79 -37.11 25.76
N ALA A 60 -11.05 -36.83 24.68
CA ALA A 60 -9.94 -35.88 24.72
C ALA A 60 -10.46 -34.45 24.96
N THR A 61 -9.88 -33.75 25.94
CA THR A 61 -10.14 -32.34 26.21
C THR A 61 -8.92 -31.52 25.82
N VAL A 62 -9.14 -30.33 25.27
CA VAL A 62 -8.04 -29.44 24.88
C VAL A 62 -7.41 -28.89 26.18
N PRO A 63 -6.09 -29.04 26.38
CA PRO A 63 -5.40 -28.42 27.52
C PRO A 63 -5.60 -26.90 27.48
N SER A 64 -5.96 -26.29 28.61
CA SER A 64 -6.33 -24.88 28.69
C SER A 64 -5.18 -23.93 28.32
N ASP A 65 -3.95 -24.33 28.62
CA ASP A 65 -2.71 -23.68 28.22
C ASP A 65 -2.45 -23.77 26.71
N ALA A 66 -2.71 -24.93 26.09
CA ALA A 66 -2.65 -25.10 24.64
C ALA A 66 -3.75 -24.32 23.92
N ALA A 67 -4.96 -24.26 24.49
CA ALA A 67 -6.06 -23.44 23.99
C ALA A 67 -5.72 -21.95 24.05
N ALA A 68 -5.19 -21.48 25.19
CA ALA A 68 -4.75 -20.11 25.36
C ALA A 68 -3.57 -19.77 24.42
N ALA A 69 -2.56 -20.64 24.31
CA ALA A 69 -1.40 -20.42 23.45
C ALA A 69 -1.74 -20.50 21.95
N ALA A 70 -2.73 -21.30 21.56
CA ALA A 70 -3.25 -21.33 20.19
C ALA A 70 -4.12 -20.10 19.87
N ALA A 71 -4.85 -19.59 20.86
CA ALA A 71 -5.65 -18.37 20.74
C ALA A 71 -4.79 -17.09 20.75
N ALA A 72 -3.59 -17.16 21.31
CA ALA A 72 -2.76 -15.99 21.61
C ALA A 72 -1.73 -15.60 20.53
N VAL A 73 -1.74 -16.21 19.34
CA VAL A 73 -0.70 -15.94 18.33
C VAL A 73 -1.30 -15.82 16.92
N GLN A 74 -1.63 -14.58 16.55
CA GLN A 74 -2.01 -14.16 15.22
C GLN A 74 -0.75 -13.91 14.37
N SER A 75 -0.84 -14.31 13.11
CA SER A 75 0.10 -13.91 12.06
C SER A 75 -0.64 -13.97 10.74
N GLY A 76 -0.34 -13.07 9.82
CA GLY A 76 -1.05 -13.04 8.55
C GLY A 76 -0.30 -12.26 7.49
N SER A 77 -0.73 -12.43 6.24
CA SER A 77 -0.19 -11.68 5.13
C SER A 77 -1.30 -11.34 4.14
N VAL A 78 -1.18 -10.16 3.57
CA VAL A 78 -2.09 -9.61 2.57
C VAL A 78 -1.27 -9.12 1.38
N ALA A 79 -1.83 -9.28 0.18
CA ALA A 79 -1.22 -8.75 -1.03
C ALA A 79 -1.27 -7.21 -1.03
N ALA A 80 -0.21 -6.58 -1.49
CA ALA A 80 -0.15 -5.14 -1.74
C ALA A 80 -0.13 -4.94 -3.26
N ASN A 81 -1.27 -4.58 -3.85
CA ASN A 81 -1.42 -4.52 -5.31
C ASN A 81 -1.11 -3.11 -5.80
N PRO A 82 -0.10 -2.92 -6.68
CA PRO A 82 0.22 -1.58 -7.17
C PRO A 82 -0.89 -1.06 -8.08
N GLU A 83 -1.19 0.22 -7.92
CA GLU A 83 -1.97 0.98 -8.88
C GLU A 83 -1.11 1.37 -10.09
N GLN A 84 -1.68 2.16 -11.00
CA GLN A 84 -0.95 2.58 -12.19
C GLN A 84 0.32 3.35 -11.79
N TYR A 85 1.45 3.00 -12.41
CA TYR A 85 2.77 3.56 -12.11
C TYR A 85 3.29 3.31 -10.69
N ASP A 86 2.68 2.39 -9.94
CA ASP A 86 2.93 2.17 -8.51
C ASP A 86 2.70 3.48 -7.71
N GLU A 87 1.63 4.23 -8.02
CA GLU A 87 1.32 5.48 -7.32
C GLU A 87 0.89 5.26 -5.86
N SER A 88 0.36 4.08 -5.57
CA SER A 88 -0.12 3.58 -4.27
C SER A 88 -0.22 2.05 -4.33
N TYR A 89 -0.43 1.40 -3.19
CA TYR A 89 -0.54 -0.05 -3.07
C TYR A 89 -1.77 -0.50 -2.27
N LEU A 90 -2.78 -1.00 -2.97
CA LEU A 90 -4.05 -1.37 -2.38
C LEU A 90 -4.07 -2.80 -1.82
N CYS A 91 -4.53 -2.90 -0.58
CA CYS A 91 -4.60 -4.13 0.19
C CYS A 91 -6.06 -4.51 0.49
N PRO A 92 -6.52 -5.73 0.14
CA PRO A 92 -7.87 -6.17 0.50
C PRO A 92 -8.01 -6.39 2.01
N VAL A 93 -8.94 -5.65 2.63
CA VAL A 93 -9.27 -5.70 4.05
C VAL A 93 -10.75 -6.01 4.22
N SER A 94 -11.09 -6.92 5.14
CA SER A 94 -12.50 -7.14 5.51
C SER A 94 -12.89 -6.24 6.68
N VAL A 95 -13.84 -5.34 6.47
CA VAL A 95 -14.39 -4.41 7.48
C VAL A 95 -15.87 -4.72 7.63
N GLY A 96 -16.32 -5.16 8.83
CA GLY A 96 -17.72 -5.53 9.05
C GLY A 96 -18.25 -6.66 8.16
N GLY A 97 -17.34 -7.44 7.56
CA GLY A 97 -17.67 -8.49 6.58
C GLY A 97 -17.73 -8.02 5.12
N GLN A 98 -17.55 -6.73 4.84
CA GLN A 98 -17.34 -6.21 3.48
C GLN A 98 -15.85 -6.16 3.15
N THR A 99 -15.45 -6.57 1.94
CA THR A 99 -14.07 -6.42 1.49
C THR A 99 -13.89 -5.06 0.81
N LEU A 100 -12.88 -4.32 1.24
CA LEU A 100 -12.48 -3.01 0.73
C LEU A 100 -11.00 -3.08 0.36
N ASN A 101 -10.58 -2.33 -0.65
CA ASN A 101 -9.20 -2.17 -1.04
C ASN A 101 -8.65 -0.90 -0.39
N LEU A 102 -7.85 -1.06 0.66
CA LEU A 102 -7.34 0.07 1.43
C LEU A 102 -5.87 0.33 1.11
N ASP A 103 -5.50 1.60 1.05
CA ASP A 103 -4.10 2.02 1.04
C ASP A 103 -3.52 1.94 2.45
N PHE A 104 -2.39 1.23 2.59
CA PHE A 104 -1.75 1.01 3.89
C PHE A 104 -0.70 2.07 4.09
N ASP A 105 -0.91 2.94 5.06
CA ASP A 105 -0.18 4.20 5.17
C ASP A 105 0.60 4.28 6.50
N THR A 106 1.92 4.08 6.46
CA THR A 106 2.78 4.24 7.65
C THR A 106 3.10 5.69 8.01
N GLY A 107 2.57 6.66 7.25
CA GLY A 107 2.58 8.10 7.48
C GLY A 107 1.33 8.65 8.18
N SER A 108 0.27 7.87 8.37
CA SER A 108 -0.92 8.26 9.17
C SER A 108 -1.40 7.16 10.13
N ALA A 109 -2.36 7.49 11.00
CA ALA A 109 -2.83 6.60 12.08
C ALA A 109 -4.35 6.40 12.13
N ASP A 110 -5.05 6.74 11.06
CA ASP A 110 -6.51 6.65 10.97
C ASP A 110 -6.88 5.47 10.06
N LEU A 111 -7.89 4.69 10.46
CA LEU A 111 -8.47 3.65 9.60
C LEU A 111 -9.81 4.18 9.13
N TRP A 112 -9.81 4.85 7.98
CA TRP A 112 -11.02 5.41 7.40
C TRP A 112 -11.40 4.73 6.11
N VAL A 113 -12.71 4.68 5.84
CA VAL A 113 -13.27 3.96 4.69
C VAL A 113 -14.41 4.74 4.05
N PHE A 114 -14.53 4.60 2.73
CA PHE A 114 -15.80 4.86 2.05
C PHE A 114 -16.89 3.98 2.66
N SER A 115 -18.07 4.56 2.86
CA SER A 115 -19.14 3.88 3.59
C SER A 115 -20.51 4.17 3.01
N THR A 116 -21.53 3.45 3.45
CA THR A 116 -22.91 3.74 3.07
C THR A 116 -23.45 5.04 3.67
N VAL A 117 -22.69 5.70 4.57
CA VAL A 117 -23.01 7.06 5.06
C VAL A 117 -22.29 8.16 4.28
N THR A 118 -21.35 7.82 3.39
CA THR A 118 -20.73 8.77 2.46
C THR A 118 -21.75 9.20 1.40
N PRO A 119 -21.84 10.50 1.05
CA PRO A 119 -22.73 10.98 -0.01
C PRO A 119 -22.50 10.23 -1.33
N SER A 120 -23.57 9.88 -2.04
CA SER A 120 -23.45 9.13 -3.31
C SER A 120 -22.68 9.90 -4.39
N SER A 121 -22.68 11.23 -4.34
CA SER A 121 -21.88 12.11 -5.21
C SER A 121 -20.38 11.96 -5.00
N GLU A 122 -19.96 11.47 -3.83
CA GLU A 122 -18.55 11.30 -3.46
C GLU A 122 -18.13 9.82 -3.50
N SER A 123 -19.06 8.88 -3.33
CA SER A 123 -18.74 7.45 -3.18
C SER A 123 -19.03 6.59 -4.42
N THR A 124 -19.23 7.20 -5.59
CA THR A 124 -19.59 6.44 -6.81
C THR A 124 -18.37 5.69 -7.34
N GLY A 125 -18.50 4.38 -7.52
CA GLY A 125 -17.42 3.51 -8.03
C GLY A 125 -16.73 2.69 -6.93
N HIS A 126 -16.71 3.19 -5.70
CA HIS A 126 -16.05 2.54 -4.56
C HIS A 126 -16.85 1.39 -3.95
N ALA A 127 -16.14 0.40 -3.40
CA ALA A 127 -16.71 -0.49 -2.41
C ALA A 127 -16.92 0.28 -1.10
N ARG A 128 -17.91 -0.14 -0.30
CA ARG A 128 -18.36 0.63 0.86
C ARG A 128 -18.60 -0.23 2.07
N TYR A 129 -18.06 0.20 3.20
CA TYR A 129 -18.42 -0.32 4.51
C TYR A 129 -19.88 0.03 4.84
N ASN A 130 -20.66 -0.95 5.28
CA ASN A 130 -22.01 -0.71 5.77
C ASN A 130 -22.06 -0.86 7.30
N PRO A 131 -21.93 0.23 8.08
CA PRO A 131 -21.95 0.14 9.53
C PRO A 131 -23.27 -0.42 10.09
N ALA A 132 -24.38 -0.37 9.36
CA ALA A 132 -25.66 -0.90 9.83
C ALA A 132 -25.68 -2.44 9.93
N THR A 133 -24.72 -3.16 9.33
CA THR A 133 -24.70 -4.63 9.39
C THR A 133 -24.09 -5.19 10.67
N SER A 134 -23.08 -4.51 11.21
CA SER A 134 -22.26 -5.00 12.33
C SER A 134 -21.63 -3.92 13.20
N GLY A 135 -21.60 -2.67 12.72
CA GLY A 135 -20.92 -1.57 13.38
C GLY A 135 -21.65 -1.10 14.63
N THR A 136 -20.89 -0.87 15.71
CA THR A 136 -21.40 -0.20 16.90
C THR A 136 -20.96 1.26 16.88
N LEU A 137 -21.92 2.18 16.71
CA LEU A 137 -21.61 3.61 16.67
C LEU A 137 -20.94 4.06 17.97
N LYS A 138 -19.76 4.69 17.86
CA LYS A 138 -19.12 5.39 18.98
C LYS A 138 -19.76 6.78 19.11
N SER A 139 -20.88 6.85 19.84
CA SER A 139 -21.66 8.08 19.96
C SER A 139 -20.81 9.25 20.47
N GLY A 140 -20.86 10.38 19.76
CA GLY A 140 -20.08 11.59 20.07
C GLY A 140 -18.65 11.60 19.52
N TYR A 141 -18.18 10.51 18.91
CA TYR A 141 -16.85 10.43 18.30
C TYR A 141 -16.90 10.89 16.84
N LYS A 142 -15.90 11.67 16.44
CA LYS A 142 -15.72 12.20 15.08
C LYS A 142 -14.24 12.27 14.72
N TRP A 143 -13.95 12.30 13.44
CA TRP A 143 -12.60 12.37 12.89
C TRP A 143 -12.55 13.36 11.72
N ASP A 144 -11.38 13.93 11.50
CA ASP A 144 -11.10 14.92 10.45
C ASP A 144 -9.61 14.90 10.18
N ILE A 145 -9.23 14.44 8.98
CA ILE A 145 -7.83 14.31 8.57
C ILE A 145 -7.55 15.15 7.33
N SER A 146 -6.37 15.74 7.30
CA SER A 146 -5.80 16.41 6.13
C SER A 146 -4.40 15.86 5.87
N TYR A 147 -4.16 15.42 4.64
CA TYR A 147 -2.90 14.85 4.19
C TYR A 147 -1.94 15.91 3.63
N GLY A 148 -0.67 15.54 3.46
CA GLY A 148 0.37 16.45 2.98
C GLY A 148 0.19 16.92 1.54
N ASP A 149 -0.59 16.18 0.74
CA ASP A 149 -0.97 16.53 -0.64
C ASP A 149 -2.19 17.48 -0.70
N GLY A 150 -2.77 17.83 0.45
CA GLY A 150 -3.97 18.66 0.57
C GLY A 150 -5.29 17.91 0.41
N SER A 151 -5.27 16.58 0.20
CA SER A 151 -6.46 15.75 0.30
C SER A 151 -6.90 15.58 1.76
N GLY A 152 -8.11 15.08 1.97
CA GLY A 152 -8.65 14.84 3.30
C GLY A 152 -9.99 14.14 3.29
N ALA A 153 -10.42 13.74 4.49
CA ALA A 153 -11.70 13.11 4.74
C ALA A 153 -12.12 13.35 6.20
N SER A 154 -13.42 13.21 6.46
CA SER A 154 -13.96 13.36 7.81
C SER A 154 -15.23 12.53 7.99
N GLY A 155 -15.61 12.29 9.25
CA GLY A 155 -16.91 11.71 9.54
C GLY A 155 -17.08 11.13 10.93
N THR A 156 -17.73 9.97 10.99
CA THR A 156 -18.17 9.33 12.23
C THR A 156 -17.40 8.05 12.49
N VAL A 157 -17.39 7.59 13.74
CA VAL A 157 -16.57 6.43 14.14
C VAL A 157 -17.46 5.29 14.61
N TYR A 158 -17.17 4.08 14.12
CA TYR A 158 -17.80 2.83 14.53
C TYR A 158 -16.75 1.91 15.14
N ALA A 159 -17.16 1.08 16.09
CA ALA A 159 -16.38 -0.06 16.52
C ALA A 159 -16.88 -1.30 15.76
N ASP A 160 -16.00 -1.96 15.02
CA ASP A 160 -16.35 -3.15 14.24
C ASP A 160 -15.17 -4.11 14.09
N LYS A 161 -15.43 -5.29 13.54
CA LYS A 161 -14.44 -6.30 13.22
C LYS A 161 -13.70 -5.92 11.94
N VAL A 162 -12.37 -5.93 12.00
CA VAL A 162 -11.47 -5.74 10.87
C VAL A 162 -10.55 -6.95 10.73
N VAL A 163 -10.41 -7.47 9.51
CA VAL A 163 -9.53 -8.61 9.19
C VAL A 163 -8.58 -8.26 8.06
N VAL A 164 -7.28 -8.35 8.33
CA VAL A 164 -6.18 -8.11 7.38
C VAL A 164 -5.35 -9.39 7.25
N GLY A 165 -5.38 -10.03 6.08
CA GLY A 165 -4.53 -11.20 5.82
C GLY A 165 -4.69 -12.37 6.81
N GLY A 166 -5.85 -12.48 7.45
CA GLY A 166 -6.15 -13.45 8.51
C GLY A 166 -5.94 -12.95 9.95
N VAL A 167 -5.28 -11.81 10.16
CA VAL A 167 -5.19 -11.14 11.46
C VAL A 167 -6.47 -10.35 11.72
N THR A 168 -7.07 -10.54 12.89
CA THR A 168 -8.38 -10.01 13.27
C THR A 168 -8.24 -9.04 14.45
N ALA A 169 -8.75 -7.82 14.27
CA ALA A 169 -9.14 -6.92 15.34
C ALA A 169 -10.66 -7.04 15.53
N THR A 170 -11.12 -7.36 16.74
CA THR A 170 -12.54 -7.64 16.99
C THR A 170 -13.39 -6.39 17.23
N SER A 171 -12.76 -5.29 17.65
CA SER A 171 -13.43 -4.02 17.95
C SER A 171 -12.49 -2.86 17.58
N GLN A 172 -12.15 -2.79 16.30
CA GLN A 172 -11.33 -1.72 15.73
C GLN A 172 -12.19 -0.47 15.55
N ALA A 173 -11.62 0.71 15.80
CA ALA A 173 -12.21 1.97 15.38
C ALA A 173 -12.14 2.05 13.84
N VAL A 174 -13.30 2.07 13.20
CA VAL A 174 -13.51 2.25 11.77
C VAL A 174 -14.13 3.62 11.57
N GLU A 175 -13.40 4.48 10.89
CA GLU A 175 -13.74 5.87 10.64
C GLU A 175 -14.54 5.96 9.33
N ALA A 176 -15.87 5.91 9.45
CA ALA A 176 -16.78 5.93 8.31
C ALA A 176 -16.90 7.36 7.77
N ALA A 177 -16.46 7.57 6.53
CA ALA A 177 -16.42 8.88 5.91
C ALA A 177 -17.83 9.41 5.62
N THR A 178 -18.07 10.66 6.01
CA THR A 178 -19.26 11.44 5.62
C THR A 178 -18.93 12.57 4.66
N SER A 179 -17.63 12.88 4.48
CA SER A 179 -17.13 13.78 3.46
C SER A 179 -15.72 13.36 3.03
N VAL A 180 -15.46 13.41 1.73
CA VAL A 180 -14.16 13.03 1.15
C VAL A 180 -13.74 14.05 0.08
N SER A 181 -12.46 14.42 0.06
CA SER A 181 -11.90 15.31 -0.96
C SER A 181 -11.88 14.70 -2.38
N ALA A 182 -11.83 15.55 -3.40
CA ALA A 182 -11.97 15.15 -4.80
C ALA A 182 -10.93 14.13 -5.27
N GLN A 183 -9.72 14.16 -4.70
CA GLN A 183 -8.62 13.25 -5.01
C GLN A 183 -9.06 11.78 -4.82
N PHE A 184 -9.61 11.45 -3.66
CA PHE A 184 -10.10 10.10 -3.39
C PHE A 184 -11.34 9.75 -4.21
N THR A 185 -12.24 10.69 -4.47
CA THR A 185 -13.45 10.40 -5.27
C THR A 185 -13.15 10.05 -6.75
N GLN A 186 -11.97 10.44 -7.25
CA GLN A 186 -11.55 10.18 -8.63
C GLN A 186 -10.83 8.83 -8.77
N ASP A 187 -10.16 8.38 -7.71
CA ASP A 187 -9.51 7.09 -7.63
C ASP A 187 -10.52 6.04 -7.13
N THR A 188 -11.27 5.44 -8.05
CA THR A 188 -12.32 4.48 -7.69
C THR A 188 -11.78 3.12 -7.22
N ASP A 189 -10.47 2.87 -7.32
CA ASP A 189 -9.87 1.61 -6.88
C ASP A 189 -9.57 1.64 -5.37
N ASN A 190 -9.31 2.82 -4.81
CA ASN A 190 -9.03 3.06 -3.40
C ASN A 190 -10.30 3.30 -2.56
N ASP A 191 -10.57 2.40 -1.61
CA ASP A 191 -11.76 2.43 -0.75
C ASP A 191 -11.51 3.10 0.62
N GLY A 192 -10.32 3.68 0.84
CA GLY A 192 -9.91 4.36 2.07
C GLY A 192 -8.51 3.98 2.53
N LEU A 193 -8.11 4.44 3.71
CA LEU A 193 -6.77 4.21 4.26
C LEU A 193 -6.80 3.35 5.52
N LEU A 194 -5.72 2.60 5.73
CA LEU A 194 -5.39 1.94 6.99
C LEU A 194 -4.05 2.46 7.50
N GLY A 195 -4.13 3.40 8.44
CA GLY A 195 -2.97 4.00 9.09
C GLY A 195 -2.15 3.00 9.92
N LEU A 196 -0.84 3.03 9.74
CA LEU A 196 0.17 2.19 10.38
C LEU A 196 1.30 2.98 11.05
N ALA A 197 1.16 4.31 11.14
CA ALA A 197 1.96 5.14 12.03
C ALA A 197 1.60 4.87 13.51
N PHE A 198 2.21 5.61 14.43
CA PHE A 198 1.90 5.44 15.85
C PHE A 198 0.55 6.07 16.19
N SER A 199 -0.27 5.39 17.01
CA SER A 199 -1.62 5.86 17.37
C SER A 199 -1.68 7.28 17.95
N SER A 200 -0.55 7.84 18.42
CA SER A 200 -0.44 9.20 18.96
C SER A 200 -0.84 10.31 17.99
N ILE A 201 -0.96 10.03 16.70
CA ILE A 201 -1.41 11.00 15.68
C ILE A 201 -2.78 10.65 15.07
N ASN A 202 -3.52 9.67 15.62
CA ASN A 202 -4.90 9.40 15.19
C ASN A 202 -5.79 10.62 15.45
N THR A 203 -6.69 10.95 14.51
CA THR A 203 -7.43 12.23 14.53
C THR A 203 -8.75 12.17 15.29
N VAL A 204 -9.16 10.99 15.78
CA VAL A 204 -10.46 10.82 16.43
C VAL A 204 -10.56 11.66 17.72
N THR A 205 -11.65 12.42 17.82
CA THR A 205 -12.06 13.18 19.01
C THR A 205 -13.38 12.66 19.55
N PRO A 206 -13.69 12.78 20.86
CA PRO A 206 -12.92 13.45 21.91
C PRO A 206 -11.76 12.62 22.49
N GLN A 207 -11.68 11.33 22.12
CA GLN A 207 -10.64 10.44 22.58
C GLN A 207 -10.03 9.72 21.39
N GLN A 208 -8.71 9.87 21.25
CA GLN A 208 -7.89 9.22 20.24
C GLN A 208 -8.10 7.69 20.25
N GLN A 209 -8.12 7.09 19.07
CA GLN A 209 -8.25 5.64 18.88
C GLN A 209 -6.91 5.00 18.51
N THR A 210 -6.86 3.68 18.55
CA THR A 210 -5.67 2.91 18.18
C THR A 210 -5.70 2.50 16.72
N THR A 211 -4.53 2.49 16.07
CA THR A 211 -4.36 1.90 14.74
C THR A 211 -4.69 0.41 14.75
N PHE A 212 -4.94 -0.17 13.58
CA PHE A 212 -5.10 -1.62 13.45
C PHE A 212 -3.93 -2.38 14.05
N PHE A 213 -2.70 -1.94 13.76
CA PHE A 213 -1.49 -2.58 14.28
C PHE A 213 -1.45 -2.54 15.81
N ASP A 214 -1.68 -1.40 16.43
CA ASP A 214 -1.69 -1.28 17.90
C ASP A 214 -2.78 -2.15 18.55
N THR A 215 -3.96 -2.24 17.92
CA THR A 215 -5.06 -3.09 18.38
C THR A 215 -4.67 -4.58 18.37
N VAL A 216 -3.98 -5.07 17.34
CA VAL A 216 -3.65 -6.50 17.19
C VAL A 216 -2.29 -6.88 17.78
N LYS A 217 -1.40 -5.91 17.99
CA LYS A 217 -0.01 -6.10 18.44
C LYS A 217 0.15 -7.06 19.63
N PRO A 218 -0.65 -6.97 20.72
CA PRO A 218 -0.53 -7.89 21.86
C PRO A 218 -0.85 -9.36 21.53
N THR A 219 -1.52 -9.59 20.40
CA THR A 219 -1.93 -10.93 19.94
C THR A 219 -1.08 -11.45 18.80
N LEU A 220 -0.14 -10.66 18.27
CA LEU A 220 0.74 -11.10 17.18
C LEU A 220 1.85 -12.02 17.70
N ALA A 221 2.32 -12.94 16.85
CA ALA A 221 3.48 -13.81 17.18
C ALA A 221 4.74 -13.01 17.51
N LYS A 222 4.91 -11.88 16.83
CA LYS A 222 5.89 -10.84 17.11
C LYS A 222 5.21 -9.49 16.94
N PRO A 223 5.46 -8.50 17.81
CA PRO A 223 4.89 -7.16 17.70
C PRO A 223 5.62 -6.36 16.59
N LEU A 224 5.47 -6.80 15.35
CA LEU A 224 6.05 -6.19 14.16
C LEU A 224 5.17 -6.47 12.95
N PHE A 225 5.36 -5.65 11.92
CA PHE A 225 4.92 -5.96 10.56
C PHE A 225 6.07 -5.72 9.57
N ALA A 226 6.00 -6.37 8.42
CA ALA A 226 6.99 -6.25 7.36
C ALA A 226 6.32 -5.98 6.02
N VAL A 227 7.05 -5.29 5.15
CA VAL A 227 6.58 -4.71 3.90
C VAL A 227 7.51 -5.12 2.77
N ASP A 228 6.92 -5.70 1.72
CA ASP A 228 7.57 -6.17 0.50
C ASP A 228 6.83 -5.59 -0.71
N LEU A 229 6.90 -4.27 -0.92
CA LEU A 229 6.34 -3.62 -2.11
C LEU A 229 7.17 -3.99 -3.34
N LYS A 230 6.52 -4.16 -4.50
CA LYS A 230 7.18 -4.57 -5.75
C LYS A 230 6.80 -3.63 -6.88
N LYS A 231 7.74 -3.36 -7.78
CA LYS A 231 7.50 -2.54 -8.98
C LYS A 231 6.64 -3.29 -10.01
N GLY A 232 5.47 -2.75 -10.35
CA GLY A 232 4.58 -3.23 -11.41
C GLY A 232 3.99 -4.62 -11.18
N THR A 233 4.07 -5.15 -9.95
CA THR A 233 3.47 -6.42 -9.58
C THR A 233 3.11 -6.44 -8.10
N ALA A 234 2.26 -7.37 -7.68
CA ALA A 234 1.80 -7.46 -6.31
C ALA A 234 2.96 -7.76 -5.34
N GLY A 235 3.09 -6.89 -4.34
CA GLY A 235 3.89 -7.08 -3.15
C GLY A 235 3.10 -7.73 -2.02
N SER A 236 3.53 -7.51 -0.78
CA SER A 236 2.79 -7.99 0.39
C SER A 236 3.14 -7.25 1.69
N TYR A 237 2.16 -7.15 2.58
CA TYR A 237 2.36 -6.88 4.01
C TYR A 237 2.30 -8.19 4.80
N GLN A 238 3.11 -8.32 5.84
CA GLN A 238 3.11 -9.44 6.79
C GLN A 238 3.02 -8.93 8.22
N PHE A 239 2.10 -9.45 9.02
CA PHE A 239 1.94 -9.10 10.43
C PHE A 239 2.34 -10.29 11.29
N GLY A 240 3.17 -10.04 12.32
CA GLY A 240 3.55 -11.04 13.30
C GLY A 240 4.78 -11.86 12.98
N TYR A 241 5.38 -11.73 11.79
CA TYR A 241 6.56 -12.51 11.42
C TYR A 241 7.41 -11.82 10.35
N ILE A 242 8.63 -12.32 10.18
CA ILE A 242 9.59 -11.90 9.15
C ILE A 242 9.76 -13.07 8.19
N ASP A 243 9.49 -12.87 6.90
CA ASP A 243 9.62 -13.92 5.89
C ASP A 243 11.04 -13.92 5.29
N SER A 244 11.87 -14.86 5.72
CA SER A 244 13.24 -14.99 5.23
C SER A 244 13.35 -15.39 3.76
N SER A 245 12.25 -15.75 3.08
CA SER A 245 12.26 -16.00 1.64
C SER A 245 12.14 -14.72 0.81
N LYS A 246 11.70 -13.60 1.40
CA LYS A 246 11.44 -12.33 0.72
C LYS A 246 12.64 -11.39 0.66
N TYR A 247 13.72 -11.70 1.39
CA TYR A 247 14.95 -10.92 1.37
C TYR A 247 16.20 -11.80 1.30
N THR A 248 17.29 -11.18 0.88
CA THR A 248 18.64 -11.76 0.84
C THR A 248 19.58 -11.00 1.76
N GLY A 249 20.63 -11.68 2.21
CA GLY A 249 21.61 -11.09 3.13
C GLY A 249 21.06 -10.88 4.54
N SER A 250 21.60 -9.87 5.23
CA SER A 250 21.24 -9.54 6.61
C SER A 250 20.30 -8.34 6.68
N ILE A 251 19.43 -8.33 7.69
CA ILE A 251 18.61 -7.17 8.05
C ILE A 251 19.51 -6.17 8.80
N THR A 252 19.51 -4.92 8.34
CA THR A 252 20.15 -3.80 9.05
C THR A 252 19.09 -3.01 9.79
N TYR A 253 19.22 -2.91 11.11
CA TYR A 253 18.28 -2.15 11.93
C TYR A 253 18.78 -0.72 12.21
N THR A 254 17.84 0.21 12.33
CA THR A 254 18.06 1.58 12.78
C THR A 254 17.00 1.97 13.80
N SER A 255 17.36 2.81 14.78
CA SER A 255 16.44 3.27 15.82
C SER A 255 15.36 4.20 15.27
N VAL A 256 14.15 4.11 15.81
CA VAL A 256 13.02 4.98 15.47
C VAL A 256 12.75 5.97 16.60
N SER A 257 12.50 7.22 16.24
CA SER A 257 11.94 8.24 17.12
C SER A 257 10.45 8.35 16.89
N THR A 258 9.64 8.09 17.93
CA THR A 258 8.18 8.16 17.85
C THR A 258 7.61 9.53 18.26
N ALA A 259 8.48 10.51 18.54
CA ALA A 259 8.09 11.80 19.11
C ALA A 259 7.04 12.57 18.28
N ASN A 260 7.07 12.42 16.96
CA ASN A 260 6.13 13.05 16.03
C ASN A 260 5.04 12.10 15.52
N GLY A 261 4.93 10.89 16.11
CA GLY A 261 3.96 9.88 15.70
C GLY A 261 4.32 9.08 14.44
N PHE A 262 5.46 9.35 13.80
CA PHE A 262 5.91 8.64 12.60
C PHE A 262 6.99 7.59 12.88
N TRP A 263 7.19 6.70 11.91
CA TRP A 263 8.37 5.82 11.82
C TRP A 263 9.63 6.60 11.40
N GLN A 264 10.03 7.54 12.26
CA GLN A 264 11.10 8.49 12.00
C GLN A 264 12.48 7.89 12.30
N PHE A 265 13.39 7.91 11.33
CA PHE A 265 14.77 7.46 11.44
C PHE A 265 15.74 8.48 10.86
N THR A 266 17.05 8.21 11.00
CA THR A 266 18.10 9.01 10.36
C THR A 266 18.68 8.25 9.17
N ALA A 267 18.58 8.86 7.99
CA ALA A 267 19.32 8.40 6.82
C ALA A 267 20.75 8.97 6.85
N GLY A 268 21.73 8.18 6.44
CA GLY A 268 23.14 8.55 6.47
C GLY A 268 23.62 9.19 5.16
N GLY A 269 24.79 8.75 4.72
CA GLY A 269 25.39 9.20 3.46
C GLY A 269 24.66 8.70 2.23
N TYR A 270 24.79 9.39 1.10
CA TYR A 270 24.25 8.95 -0.20
C TYR A 270 25.30 9.00 -1.31
N SER A 271 25.03 8.31 -2.41
CA SER A 271 25.78 8.40 -3.66
C SER A 271 24.86 8.20 -4.87
N VAL A 272 25.32 8.67 -6.04
CA VAL A 272 24.56 8.60 -7.30
C VAL A 272 25.34 7.78 -8.32
N GLY A 273 24.68 6.81 -8.93
CA GLY A 273 25.25 5.91 -9.93
C GLY A 273 25.78 4.60 -9.33
N THR A 274 26.85 4.08 -9.90
CA THR A 274 27.41 2.75 -9.58
C THR A 274 28.31 2.73 -8.34
N SER A 275 28.83 3.89 -7.93
CA SER A 275 29.63 3.99 -6.70
C SER A 275 28.74 3.85 -5.48
N THR A 276 29.07 2.91 -4.59
CA THR A 276 28.43 2.77 -3.27
C THR A 276 29.17 3.53 -2.18
N THR A 277 30.30 4.17 -2.50
CA THR A 277 31.01 5.07 -1.58
C THR A 277 30.19 6.35 -1.44
N THR A 278 29.74 6.64 -0.22
CA THR A 278 28.94 7.83 0.07
C THR A 278 29.74 9.09 -0.24
N SER A 279 29.17 9.98 -1.06
CA SER A 279 29.79 11.23 -1.49
C SER A 279 29.04 12.48 -0.99
N GLY A 280 27.94 12.29 -0.28
CA GLY A 280 27.17 13.34 0.37
C GLY A 280 26.42 12.79 1.58
N SER A 281 25.67 13.65 2.27
CA SER A 281 24.85 13.29 3.42
C SER A 281 23.41 13.76 3.24
N ILE A 282 22.47 12.99 3.79
CA ILE A 282 21.07 13.38 3.90
C ILE A 282 20.90 14.01 5.28
N SER A 283 20.61 15.31 5.32
CA SER A 283 20.37 16.04 6.56
C SER A 283 18.90 15.98 6.96
N GLY A 284 18.65 16.06 8.27
CA GLY A 284 17.29 16.13 8.83
C GLY A 284 16.68 14.76 9.11
N ALA A 285 15.52 14.78 9.77
CA ALA A 285 14.74 13.59 10.06
C ALA A 285 14.16 12.99 8.77
N SER A 286 14.05 11.66 8.74
CA SER A 286 13.42 10.92 7.65
C SER A 286 12.30 10.05 8.20
N ILE A 287 11.20 9.88 7.47
CA ILE A 287 10.16 8.91 7.81
C ILE A 287 10.11 7.80 6.75
N ALA A 288 9.79 6.57 7.17
CA ALA A 288 9.42 5.49 6.25
C ALA A 288 7.89 5.51 6.09
N ASP A 289 7.44 5.80 4.87
CA ASP A 289 6.05 6.15 4.60
C ASP A 289 5.52 5.41 3.37
N THR A 290 4.71 4.38 3.59
CA THR A 290 4.08 3.61 2.50
C THR A 290 2.87 4.29 1.88
N GLY A 291 2.36 5.39 2.46
CA GLY A 291 1.29 6.20 1.88
C GLY A 291 1.80 7.34 1.00
N THR A 292 3.14 7.49 0.87
CA THR A 292 3.75 8.47 -0.03
C THR A 292 4.44 7.78 -1.19
N THR A 293 4.04 8.12 -2.42
CA THR A 293 4.60 7.51 -3.65
C THR A 293 6.11 7.76 -3.81
N LEU A 294 6.55 9.01 -3.69
CA LEU A 294 7.89 9.44 -4.14
C LEU A 294 8.93 9.46 -3.01
N LEU A 295 10.20 9.58 -3.38
CA LEU A 295 11.30 9.80 -2.44
C LEU A 295 11.59 11.31 -2.31
N TYR A 296 11.23 11.90 -1.17
CA TYR A 296 11.42 13.33 -0.89
C TYR A 296 12.66 13.57 -0.04
N LEU A 297 13.63 14.31 -0.58
CA LEU A 297 14.96 14.52 0.00
C LEU A 297 15.36 15.99 -0.04
N PRO A 298 16.40 16.41 0.72
CA PRO A 298 16.83 17.80 0.73
C PRO A 298 17.24 18.27 -0.67
N ASP A 299 16.96 19.53 -0.99
CA ASP A 299 17.24 20.16 -2.30
C ASP A 299 18.62 19.83 -2.87
N ALA A 300 19.65 19.89 -2.02
CA ALA A 300 21.03 19.62 -2.41
C ALA A 300 21.22 18.18 -2.93
N VAL A 301 20.54 17.21 -2.30
CA VAL A 301 20.58 15.79 -2.68
C VAL A 301 19.88 15.59 -4.02
N VAL A 302 18.70 16.17 -4.18
CA VAL A 302 17.89 16.10 -5.41
C VAL A 302 18.65 16.73 -6.59
N LYS A 303 19.21 17.93 -6.40
CA LYS A 303 20.05 18.61 -7.40
C LYS A 303 21.26 17.76 -7.78
N ALA A 304 21.94 17.15 -6.80
CA ALA A 304 23.10 16.29 -7.06
C ALA A 304 22.73 15.04 -7.86
N TYR A 305 21.54 14.46 -7.63
CA TYR A 305 21.03 13.34 -8.42
C TYR A 305 20.74 13.74 -9.87
N TYR A 306 19.92 14.78 -10.09
CA TYR A 306 19.53 15.18 -11.45
C TYR A 306 20.65 15.84 -12.24
N ALA A 307 21.70 16.35 -11.61
CA ALA A 307 22.93 16.78 -12.29
C ALA A 307 23.62 15.63 -13.06
N LYS A 308 23.30 14.36 -12.75
CA LYS A 308 23.81 13.18 -13.48
C LYS A 308 22.89 12.74 -14.62
N VAL A 309 21.77 13.42 -14.85
CA VAL A 309 20.78 13.06 -15.86
C VAL A 309 20.73 14.16 -16.92
N SER A 310 21.28 13.87 -18.11
CA SER A 310 21.26 14.83 -19.22
C SER A 310 19.84 15.25 -19.58
N GLY A 311 19.60 16.56 -19.64
CA GLY A 311 18.30 17.16 -19.94
C GLY A 311 17.32 17.20 -18.77
N ALA A 312 17.67 16.69 -17.59
CA ALA A 312 16.82 16.84 -16.41
C ALA A 312 16.79 18.29 -15.93
N LYS A 313 15.62 18.75 -15.50
CA LYS A 313 15.40 20.10 -15.00
C LYS A 313 14.24 20.13 -14.02
N TYR A 314 14.20 21.15 -13.18
CA TYR A 314 12.98 21.48 -12.44
C TYR A 314 11.98 22.12 -13.41
N ASP A 315 10.75 21.59 -13.45
CA ASP A 315 9.65 22.10 -14.25
C ASP A 315 8.58 22.67 -13.32
N SER A 316 8.52 24.00 -13.23
CA SER A 316 7.56 24.69 -12.35
C SER A 316 6.11 24.49 -12.75
N THR A 317 5.82 24.09 -13.99
CA THR A 317 4.45 23.79 -14.43
C THR A 317 3.99 22.41 -13.95
N GLN A 318 4.94 21.49 -13.75
CA GLN A 318 4.69 20.16 -13.20
C GLN A 318 4.95 20.11 -11.68
N GLY A 319 5.53 21.16 -11.10
CA GLY A 319 5.84 21.23 -9.67
C GLY A 319 7.05 20.40 -9.23
N GLY A 320 7.87 19.87 -10.15
CA GLY A 320 8.94 18.95 -9.80
C GLY A 320 9.99 18.74 -10.88
N TYR A 321 10.98 17.91 -10.59
CA TYR A 321 12.00 17.50 -11.56
C TYR A 321 11.41 16.59 -12.64
N THR A 322 11.67 16.95 -13.89
CA THR A 322 11.34 16.18 -15.08
C THR A 322 12.59 15.91 -15.91
N PHE A 323 12.53 14.94 -16.80
CA PHE A 323 13.63 14.56 -17.69
C PHE A 323 13.15 13.92 -19.00
N PRO A 324 13.99 13.89 -20.05
CA PRO A 324 13.62 13.27 -21.33
C PRO A 324 13.25 11.79 -21.19
N SER A 325 12.23 11.35 -21.92
CA SER A 325 11.75 9.96 -21.87
C SER A 325 12.80 8.92 -22.29
N SER A 326 13.80 9.31 -23.07
CA SER A 326 14.92 8.47 -23.52
C SER A 326 16.04 8.32 -22.47
N SER A 327 16.02 9.08 -21.36
CA SER A 327 17.10 9.04 -20.37
C SER A 327 17.15 7.70 -19.63
N THR A 328 18.37 7.17 -19.51
CA THR A 328 18.70 6.11 -18.55
C THR A 328 19.08 6.75 -17.22
N LEU A 329 18.31 6.48 -16.17
CA LEU A 329 18.56 7.05 -14.85
C LEU A 329 19.65 6.29 -14.08
N PRO A 330 20.53 6.99 -13.34
CA PRO A 330 21.47 6.35 -12.44
C PRO A 330 20.74 5.77 -11.21
N ASN A 331 21.37 4.82 -10.53
CA ASN A 331 20.90 4.38 -9.23
C ASN A 331 21.05 5.50 -8.18
N PHE A 332 20.21 5.47 -7.16
CA PHE A 332 20.39 6.25 -5.94
C PHE A 332 20.76 5.29 -4.80
N ASN A 333 21.87 5.52 -4.12
CA ASN A 333 22.30 4.69 -3.01
C ASN A 333 22.26 5.50 -1.71
N VAL A 334 21.76 4.88 -0.63
CA VAL A 334 21.67 5.50 0.69
C VAL A 334 22.23 4.56 1.75
N ASN A 335 23.04 5.10 2.65
CA ASN A 335 23.55 4.38 3.82
C ASN A 335 22.55 4.52 4.97
N ILE A 336 22.08 3.40 5.51
CA ILE A 336 21.21 3.35 6.68
C ILE A 336 21.82 2.33 7.64
N GLY A 337 22.13 2.75 8.86
CA GLY A 337 22.70 1.86 9.88
C GLY A 337 24.04 1.22 9.48
N GLY A 338 24.82 1.86 8.60
CA GLY A 338 26.10 1.34 8.11
C GLY A 338 26.01 0.51 6.83
N THR A 339 24.80 0.16 6.39
CA THR A 339 24.57 -0.62 5.16
C THR A 339 24.06 0.25 4.03
N VAL A 340 24.56 0.03 2.81
CA VAL A 340 24.11 0.74 1.60
C VAL A 340 22.94 0.02 0.96
N PHE A 341 21.82 0.72 0.81
CA PHE A 341 20.64 0.30 0.06
C PHE A 341 20.56 1.05 -1.26
N THR A 342 20.24 0.33 -2.34
CA THR A 342 20.23 0.87 -3.70
C THR A 342 18.81 0.91 -4.24
N VAL A 343 18.35 2.11 -4.61
CA VAL A 343 17.15 2.31 -5.43
C VAL A 343 17.57 2.27 -6.90
N PRO A 344 17.09 1.30 -7.70
CA PRO A 344 17.40 1.24 -9.12
C PRO A 344 16.92 2.48 -9.86
N GLY A 345 17.71 2.99 -10.82
CA GLY A 345 17.30 4.13 -11.65
C GLY A 345 15.97 3.89 -12.40
N SER A 346 15.66 2.63 -12.72
CA SER A 346 14.39 2.24 -13.33
C SER A 346 13.17 2.40 -12.41
N TYR A 347 13.37 2.52 -11.10
CA TYR A 347 12.29 2.76 -10.12
C TYR A 347 12.04 4.27 -10.00
N ILE A 348 13.10 5.08 -10.10
CA ILE A 348 13.06 6.55 -10.04
C ILE A 348 12.41 7.15 -11.31
N LYS A 349 12.29 6.38 -12.39
CA LYS A 349 11.49 6.76 -13.56
C LYS A 349 10.02 6.46 -13.26
N PHE A 350 9.30 7.47 -12.75
CA PHE A 350 7.93 7.34 -12.24
C PHE A 350 6.89 7.29 -13.37
N ALA A 351 6.34 8.43 -13.77
CA ALA A 351 5.23 8.51 -14.72
C ALA A 351 5.54 9.43 -15.91
N PRO A 352 4.97 9.18 -17.10
CA PRO A 352 5.08 10.09 -18.22
C PRO A 352 4.26 11.36 -17.97
N VAL A 353 4.86 12.52 -18.19
CA VAL A 353 4.15 13.82 -18.27
C VAL A 353 3.66 14.06 -19.70
N SER A 354 4.41 13.56 -20.68
CA SER A 354 4.08 13.62 -22.10
C SER A 354 4.80 12.49 -22.84
N SER A 355 4.67 12.43 -24.18
CA SER A 355 5.39 11.44 -25.00
C SER A 355 6.93 11.58 -24.92
N THR A 356 7.44 12.75 -24.55
CA THR A 356 8.89 13.06 -24.55
C THR A 356 9.44 13.32 -23.16
N THR A 357 8.61 13.38 -22.12
CA THR A 357 9.01 13.84 -20.77
C THR A 357 8.44 12.92 -19.69
N TYR A 358 9.28 12.58 -18.72
CA TYR A 358 8.91 11.82 -17.53
C TYR A 358 9.09 12.66 -16.26
N PHE A 359 8.25 12.39 -15.27
CA PHE A 359 8.37 12.91 -13.92
C PHE A 359 9.34 12.07 -13.09
N GLY A 360 10.11 12.75 -12.25
CA GLY A 360 11.09 12.17 -11.35
C GLY A 360 10.51 11.55 -10.09
N GLY A 361 10.95 10.34 -9.75
CA GLY A 361 10.64 9.66 -8.49
C GLY A 361 11.40 10.19 -7.27
N ILE A 362 12.39 11.06 -7.47
CA ILE A 362 13.08 11.76 -6.38
C ILE A 362 12.70 13.23 -6.48
N GLN A 363 12.17 13.81 -5.41
CA GLN A 363 11.74 15.22 -5.38
C GLN A 363 12.23 15.91 -4.11
N SER A 364 12.10 17.23 -4.09
CA SER A 364 12.55 18.05 -2.96
C SER A 364 11.60 17.95 -1.77
N SER A 365 12.16 17.76 -0.57
CA SER A 365 11.45 17.89 0.70
C SER A 365 11.34 19.35 1.21
N ALA A 366 11.78 20.34 0.41
CA ALA A 366 11.65 21.74 0.76
C ALA A 366 10.17 22.11 0.97
N GLY A 367 9.85 22.70 2.12
CA GLY A 367 8.48 23.04 2.52
C GLY A 367 7.75 21.96 3.33
N ILE A 368 8.23 20.71 3.32
CA ILE A 368 7.64 19.60 4.12
C ILE A 368 8.15 19.62 5.57
N GLY A 369 9.44 19.93 5.76
CA GLY A 369 10.08 20.01 7.09
C GLY A 369 10.81 18.74 7.53
N PHE A 370 10.65 17.63 6.81
CA PHE A 370 11.39 16.38 6.98
C PHE A 370 11.46 15.61 5.65
N ASN A 371 12.29 14.57 5.59
CA ASN A 371 12.45 13.73 4.41
C ASN A 371 11.45 12.58 4.43
N ILE A 372 10.97 12.15 3.26
CA ILE A 372 10.01 11.05 3.15
C ILE A 372 10.61 9.96 2.28
N PHE A 373 10.84 8.79 2.88
CA PHE A 373 11.28 7.59 2.19
C PHE A 373 10.03 6.80 1.80
N GLY A 374 9.42 7.26 0.71
CA GLY A 374 8.20 6.69 0.14
C GLY A 374 8.41 5.41 -0.67
N ASP A 375 7.40 5.03 -1.44
CA ASP A 375 7.35 3.79 -2.21
C ASP A 375 8.50 3.62 -3.20
N ILE A 376 9.00 4.72 -3.81
CA ILE A 376 10.20 4.67 -4.66
C ILE A 376 11.39 4.01 -3.94
N PHE A 377 11.55 4.28 -2.64
CA PHE A 377 12.54 3.61 -1.82
C PHE A 377 12.03 2.28 -1.28
N LEU A 378 10.83 2.24 -0.70
CA LEU A 378 10.32 1.06 0.01
C LEU A 378 10.10 -0.14 -0.92
N LYS A 379 9.81 0.06 -2.20
CA LYS A 379 9.73 -1.03 -3.19
C LYS A 379 11.09 -1.58 -3.64
N ALA A 380 12.20 -0.96 -3.23
CA ALA A 380 13.56 -1.45 -3.47
C ALA A 380 14.13 -2.28 -2.31
N VAL A 381 13.44 -2.32 -1.16
CA VAL A 381 13.91 -2.97 0.07
C VAL A 381 12.83 -3.84 0.69
N TYR A 382 13.23 -4.82 1.48
CA TYR A 382 12.32 -5.46 2.43
C TYR A 382 12.39 -4.67 3.73
N ALA A 383 11.28 -4.03 4.12
CA ALA A 383 11.21 -3.14 5.28
C ALA A 383 10.47 -3.82 6.45
N ILE A 384 10.95 -3.63 7.67
CA ILE A 384 10.40 -4.22 8.89
C ILE A 384 10.15 -3.08 9.89
N PHE A 385 8.93 -3.01 10.38
CA PHE A 385 8.45 -2.04 11.36
C PHE A 385 8.28 -2.78 12.69
N ASP A 386 9.24 -2.62 13.60
CA ASP A 386 9.44 -3.52 14.74
C ASP A 386 9.27 -2.81 16.09
N GLU A 387 8.26 -3.22 16.86
CA GLU A 387 8.00 -2.80 18.24
C GLU A 387 8.26 -3.93 19.26
N SER A 388 9.08 -4.93 18.90
CA SER A 388 9.46 -6.02 19.82
C SER A 388 10.50 -5.66 20.88
N GLN A 389 11.09 -4.47 20.77
CA GLN A 389 12.11 -3.97 21.68
C GLN A 389 11.54 -2.81 22.51
N SER A 390 12.26 -2.41 23.57
CA SER A 390 11.87 -1.24 24.38
C SER A 390 11.83 0.07 23.58
N THR A 391 12.56 0.13 22.47
CA THR A 391 12.54 1.25 21.52
C THR A 391 12.18 0.72 20.14
N PRO A 392 11.14 1.27 19.48
CA PRO A 392 10.81 0.90 18.11
C PRO A 392 12.01 1.04 17.17
N ARG A 393 12.07 0.19 16.16
CA ARG A 393 13.16 0.19 15.17
C ARG A 393 12.64 -0.17 13.79
N LEU A 394 13.35 0.33 12.77
CA LEU A 394 13.15 -0.07 11.38
C LEU A 394 14.25 -1.04 10.98
N GLY A 395 13.89 -2.11 10.27
CA GLY A 395 14.82 -3.06 9.67
C GLY A 395 14.74 -2.99 8.15
N PHE A 396 15.89 -2.98 7.48
CA PHE A 396 15.96 -2.97 6.01
C PHE A 396 16.86 -4.10 5.50
N ALA A 397 16.42 -4.77 4.45
CA ALA A 397 17.19 -5.80 3.73
C ALA A 397 17.00 -5.68 2.22
N LYS A 398 17.90 -6.27 1.43
CA LYS A 398 17.73 -6.38 -0.01
C LYS A 398 16.64 -7.40 -0.31
N GLN A 399 15.67 -7.06 -1.16
CA GLN A 399 14.64 -8.01 -1.58
C GLN A 399 15.24 -9.21 -2.35
N SER A 400 14.57 -10.37 -2.28
CA SER A 400 14.93 -11.59 -3.04
C SER A 400 14.65 -11.48 -4.53
#